data_AF-A0AAV2M465-F1
#
_entry.id   AF-A0AAV2M465-F1
#
_cell.length_a   1.000
_cell.length_b   1.000
_cell.length_c   1.000
_cell.angle_alpha   90.00
_cell.angle_beta   90.00
_cell.angle_gamma   90.00
#
_symmetry.space_group_name_H-M   'P 1'
#
loop_
_entity.id
_entity.type
_entity.pdbx_description
1 polymer ?
#
loop_
_entity_poly.entity_id
_entity_poly.type
_entity_poly.pdbx_seq_one_letter_code
_entity_poly.pdbx_strand_id
1 'polypeptide(L)'
;MTAEKSGPVKNGKADDSKDGDSSCATSQEGVVYLERGHWNNKIEFILSVAGEIIGLGNVWRFPYLCYKNGGGAFFVPYVIFFICCGIPVFFLETALGQFTSEGGITCWMKICPLFEGIGYATQVIEAYLNVYYIVILAWAIFYLFQCFTTELPWAGCGHYWNTEYCVDYYGENATNITNNPNMSSPVIEFWERRVLKISDGIEHMGGVRWELAMCLAFAWFICYFCIWKGPKSTGKVVYVTATFPYVMLLVLLIRGVTLPGAFDGIKFYLYPDISRLSDPQLKKERHMGNCPLTCLCGTGLF
;
A
#
# COMPACT_ATOMS: atom_id res chain seq x y z
N MET A 1 -16.55 -13.80 22.26
CA MET A 1 -17.36 -14.49 23.27
C MET A 1 -17.53 -13.52 24.44
N THR A 2 -18.80 -13.24 24.76
CA THR A 2 -19.35 -12.49 25.91
C THR A 2 -18.65 -11.21 26.37
N ALA A 3 -19.20 -10.07 25.93
CA ALA A 3 -19.37 -8.90 26.79
C ALA A 3 -20.85 -8.50 26.71
N GLU A 4 -21.58 -8.79 27.79
CA GLU A 4 -22.98 -8.44 27.97
C GLU A 4 -23.06 -6.95 28.35
N LYS A 5 -23.75 -6.16 27.52
CA LYS A 5 -24.32 -4.87 27.95
C LYS A 5 -25.78 -4.84 27.50
N SER A 6 -26.65 -5.06 28.47
CA SER A 6 -28.10 -4.88 28.37
C SER A 6 -28.42 -3.39 28.28
N GLY A 7 -29.00 -2.98 27.15
CA GLY A 7 -29.72 -1.72 26.96
C GLY A 7 -30.94 -2.00 26.07
N PRO A 8 -32.06 -1.29 26.23
CA PRO A 8 -33.34 -1.71 25.64
C PRO A 8 -33.31 -1.57 24.12
N VAL A 9 -33.44 -2.71 23.44
CA VAL A 9 -33.59 -2.80 21.98
C VAL A 9 -35.02 -2.45 21.60
N LYS A 10 -35.23 -1.33 20.89
CA LYS A 10 -36.46 -1.10 20.13
C LYS A 10 -36.18 -1.36 18.65
N ASN A 11 -36.62 -2.51 18.15
CA ASN A 11 -36.70 -2.78 16.72
C ASN A 11 -37.81 -1.92 16.11
N GLY A 12 -37.44 -0.94 15.29
CA GLY A 12 -38.38 -0.15 14.51
C GLY A 12 -38.95 -0.98 13.36
N LYS A 13 -40.13 -1.59 13.59
CA LYS A 13 -41.03 -2.01 12.51
C LYS A 13 -42.26 -1.11 12.61
N ALA A 14 -42.54 -0.37 11.53
CA ALA A 14 -43.70 0.48 11.44
C ALA A 14 -44.95 -0.39 11.34
N ASP A 15 -45.78 -0.39 12.37
CA ASP A 15 -47.19 -0.79 12.26
C ASP A 15 -48.06 0.33 12.83
N ASP A 16 -49.05 0.70 12.03
CA ASP A 16 -49.98 1.79 12.18
C ASP A 16 -51.11 1.38 13.13
N SER A 17 -51.23 2.03 14.30
CA SER A 17 -52.43 1.97 15.15
C SER A 17 -52.43 3.13 16.14
N LYS A 18 -53.46 3.98 16.02
CA LYS A 18 -53.85 5.01 16.99
C LYS A 18 -54.29 4.34 18.30
N ASP A 19 -53.87 4.91 19.43
CA ASP A 19 -54.75 5.29 20.53
C ASP A 19 -53.96 6.10 21.57
N GLY A 20 -54.60 7.17 22.07
CA GLY A 20 -53.99 8.10 23.02
C GLY A 20 -54.14 7.62 24.46
N ASP A 21 -53.10 7.85 25.27
CA ASP A 21 -53.30 8.31 26.64
C ASP A 21 -52.06 9.04 27.17
N SER A 22 -52.32 9.98 28.07
CA SER A 22 -51.41 10.95 28.65
C SER A 22 -50.48 10.34 29.70
N SER A 23 -49.16 10.51 29.56
CA SER A 23 -48.26 10.56 30.71
C SER A 23 -46.96 11.32 30.40
N CYS A 24 -46.68 12.33 31.23
CA CYS A 24 -45.46 13.12 31.28
C CYS A 24 -44.25 12.22 31.59
N ALA A 25 -43.21 12.25 30.75
CA ALA A 25 -41.89 11.69 31.07
C ALA A 25 -40.79 12.38 30.25
N THR A 26 -39.99 13.17 30.96
CA THR A 26 -38.57 13.52 30.78
C THR A 26 -38.00 13.43 29.36
N SER A 27 -37.74 14.59 28.76
CA SER A 27 -36.83 14.75 27.63
C SER A 27 -35.39 14.42 28.05
N GLN A 28 -35.01 13.15 27.99
CA GLN A 28 -33.60 12.79 27.82
C GLN A 28 -33.26 13.06 26.35
N GLU A 29 -32.45 14.10 26.11
CA GLU A 29 -31.64 14.17 24.89
C GLU A 29 -30.68 12.98 24.93
N GLY A 30 -31.17 11.83 24.47
CA GLY A 30 -30.36 10.65 24.28
C GLY A 30 -29.38 10.94 23.16
N VAL A 31 -28.10 11.08 23.51
CA VAL A 31 -27.01 11.02 22.54
C VAL A 31 -27.19 9.71 21.78
N VAL A 32 -27.56 9.80 20.50
CA VAL A 32 -27.65 8.65 19.61
C VAL A 32 -26.24 8.16 19.40
N TYR A 33 -25.81 7.15 20.17
CA TYR A 33 -24.57 6.45 19.91
C TYR A 33 -24.74 5.66 18.62
N LEU A 34 -24.05 6.08 17.56
CA LEU A 34 -23.93 5.27 16.36
C LEU A 34 -23.16 4.00 16.73
N GLU A 35 -23.81 2.83 16.63
CA GLU A 35 -23.12 1.55 16.83
C GLU A 35 -21.97 1.40 15.84
N ARG A 36 -20.82 0.90 16.33
CA ARG A 36 -19.64 0.64 15.51
C ARG A 36 -20.00 -0.29 14.36
N GLY A 37 -19.62 0.07 13.14
CA GLY A 37 -19.81 -0.80 11.98
C GLY A 37 -19.04 -2.10 12.15
N HIS A 38 -19.74 -3.22 12.09
CA HIS A 38 -19.13 -4.56 12.09
C HIS A 38 -18.90 -5.06 10.67
N TRP A 39 -17.87 -5.89 10.50
CA TRP A 39 -17.65 -6.67 9.28
C TRP A 39 -18.79 -7.67 9.08
N ASN A 40 -19.23 -7.88 7.84
CA ASN A 40 -20.30 -8.85 7.59
C ASN A 40 -19.77 -10.29 7.71
N ASN A 41 -18.52 -10.50 7.28
CA ASN A 41 -17.90 -11.82 7.22
C ASN A 41 -16.48 -11.81 7.79
N LYS A 42 -16.05 -12.95 8.36
CA LYS A 42 -14.66 -13.13 8.81
C LYS A 42 -13.64 -13.05 7.66
N ILE A 43 -14.05 -13.49 6.46
CA ILE A 43 -13.20 -13.45 5.26
C ILE A 43 -12.95 -12.00 4.83
N GLU A 44 -13.94 -11.12 4.93
CA GLU A 44 -13.76 -9.67 4.65
C GLU A 44 -12.67 -9.09 5.55
N PHE A 45 -12.73 -9.39 6.85
CA PHE A 45 -11.70 -8.95 7.79
C PHE A 45 -10.31 -9.51 7.44
N ILE A 46 -10.18 -10.83 7.22
CA ILE A 46 -8.89 -11.46 6.89
C ILE A 46 -8.31 -10.88 5.59
N LEU A 47 -9.14 -10.70 4.56
CA LEU A 47 -8.68 -10.12 3.30
C LEU A 47 -8.32 -8.64 3.43
N SER A 48 -9.00 -7.87 4.28
CA SER A 48 -8.62 -6.48 4.56
C SER A 48 -7.25 -6.40 5.22
N VAL A 49 -7.01 -7.26 6.22
CA VAL A 49 -5.71 -7.36 6.89
C VAL A 49 -4.61 -7.84 5.92
N ALA A 50 -4.90 -8.83 5.07
CA ALA A 50 -3.96 -9.31 4.07
C ALA A 50 -3.64 -8.23 3.01
N GLY A 51 -4.65 -7.46 2.58
CA GLY A 51 -4.48 -6.34 1.65
C GLY A 51 -3.62 -5.22 2.22
N GLU A 52 -3.74 -4.94 3.53
CA GLU A 52 -2.91 -3.96 4.22
C GLU A 52 -1.44 -4.41 4.32
N ILE A 53 -1.22 -5.68 4.67
CA ILE A 53 0.13 -6.27 4.78
C ILE A 53 0.85 -6.30 3.43
N ILE A 54 0.11 -6.39 2.33
CA ILE A 54 0.64 -6.62 0.99
C ILE A 54 0.57 -5.35 0.17
N GLY A 55 1.55 -4.48 0.40
CA GLY A 55 1.74 -3.25 -0.36
C GLY A 55 2.73 -3.37 -1.53
N LEU A 56 2.85 -2.28 -2.29
CA LEU A 56 3.83 -2.13 -3.38
C LEU A 56 5.26 -2.47 -2.95
N GLY A 57 5.63 -2.20 -1.69
CA GLY A 57 6.95 -2.50 -1.15
C GLY A 57 7.35 -3.98 -1.26
N ASN A 58 6.38 -4.90 -1.16
CA ASN A 58 6.67 -6.34 -1.30
C ASN A 58 7.00 -6.73 -2.75
N VAL A 59 6.54 -5.95 -3.74
CA VAL A 59 6.72 -6.25 -5.17
C VAL A 59 8.11 -5.85 -5.67
N TRP A 60 8.64 -4.69 -5.25
CA TRP A 60 9.90 -4.16 -5.80
C TRP A 60 10.98 -3.94 -4.73
N ARG A 61 10.61 -3.41 -3.56
CA ARG A 61 11.59 -3.06 -2.52
C ARG A 61 12.15 -4.30 -1.83
N PHE A 62 11.32 -5.29 -1.50
CA PHE A 62 11.79 -6.53 -0.88
C PHE A 62 12.76 -7.31 -1.77
N PRO A 63 12.47 -7.59 -3.06
CA PRO A 63 13.44 -8.24 -3.94
C PRO A 63 14.72 -7.43 -4.09
N TYR A 64 14.62 -6.10 -4.24
CA TYR A 64 15.80 -5.24 -4.35
C TYR A 64 16.71 -5.32 -3.12
N LEU A 65 16.12 -5.25 -1.91
CA LEU A 65 16.85 -5.38 -0.65
C LEU A 65 17.47 -6.77 -0.48
N CYS A 66 16.72 -7.83 -0.79
CA CYS A 66 17.20 -9.20 -0.71
C CYS A 66 18.43 -9.37 -1.60
N TYR A 67 18.36 -8.89 -2.83
CA TYR A 67 19.47 -8.92 -3.78
C TYR A 67 20.69 -8.15 -3.26
N LYS A 68 20.51 -6.88 -2.86
CA LYS A 68 21.61 -6.02 -2.38
C LYS A 68 22.29 -6.56 -1.12
N ASN A 69 21.54 -7.27 -0.27
CA ASN A 69 21.98 -7.68 1.06
C ASN A 69 22.42 -9.15 1.16
N GLY A 70 22.93 -9.72 0.06
CA GLY A 70 23.51 -11.07 0.03
C GLY A 70 22.59 -12.15 -0.55
N GLY A 71 21.58 -11.75 -1.33
CA GLY A 71 20.71 -12.63 -2.09
C GLY A 71 20.02 -13.66 -1.20
N GLY A 72 20.23 -14.95 -1.50
CA GLY A 72 19.64 -16.06 -0.74
C GLY A 72 19.98 -16.07 0.76
N ALA A 73 21.13 -15.50 1.14
CA ALA A 73 21.57 -15.50 2.53
C ALA A 73 20.78 -14.51 3.42
N PHE A 74 20.15 -13.49 2.82
CA PHE A 74 19.30 -12.51 3.50
C PHE A 74 18.02 -13.13 4.08
N PHE A 75 17.52 -14.23 3.50
CA PHE A 75 16.29 -14.89 3.98
C PHE A 75 16.42 -15.44 5.40
N VAL A 76 17.61 -15.91 5.81
CA VAL A 76 17.82 -16.49 7.15
C VAL A 76 17.52 -15.48 8.27
N PRO A 77 18.20 -14.31 8.35
CA PRO A 77 17.86 -13.31 9.36
C PRO A 77 16.45 -12.76 9.15
N TYR A 78 15.97 -12.62 7.91
CA TYR A 78 14.61 -12.15 7.64
C TYR A 78 13.54 -13.04 8.29
N VAL A 79 13.62 -14.36 8.12
CA VAL A 79 12.68 -15.32 8.73
C VAL A 79 12.77 -15.30 10.25
N ILE A 80 13.98 -15.19 10.81
CA ILE A 80 14.17 -15.09 12.27
C ILE A 80 13.48 -13.82 12.81
N PHE A 81 13.71 -12.65 12.21
CA PHE A 81 13.06 -11.40 12.63
C PHE A 81 11.54 -11.44 12.39
N PHE A 82 11.08 -12.08 11.33
CA PHE A 82 9.66 -12.25 11.06
C PHE A 82 8.96 -13.05 12.16
N ILE A 83 9.55 -14.18 12.59
CA ILE A 83 8.98 -15.03 13.64
C ILE A 83 9.12 -14.39 15.02
N CYS A 84 10.29 -13.83 15.34
CA CYS A 84 10.57 -13.30 16.68
C CYS A 84 9.97 -11.91 16.95
N CYS A 85 9.76 -11.09 15.92
CA CYS A 85 9.28 -9.71 16.06
C CYS A 85 8.02 -9.44 15.24
N GLY A 86 7.98 -9.85 13.97
CA GLY A 86 6.83 -9.58 13.09
C GLY A 86 5.53 -10.19 13.60
N ILE A 87 5.49 -11.50 13.79
CA ILE A 87 4.29 -12.22 14.25
C ILE A 87 3.82 -11.75 15.64
N PRO A 88 4.70 -11.63 16.67
CA PRO A 88 4.26 -11.20 18.00
C PRO A 88 3.68 -9.79 18.03
N VAL A 89 4.29 -8.82 17.33
CA VAL A 89 3.77 -7.43 17.32
C VAL A 89 2.45 -7.37 16.56
N PHE A 90 2.32 -8.09 15.44
CA PHE A 90 1.07 -8.16 14.67
C PHE A 90 -0.07 -8.75 15.50
N PHE A 91 0.20 -9.83 16.23
CA PHE A 91 -0.79 -10.43 17.12
C PHE A 91 -1.14 -9.49 18.27
N LEU A 92 -0.16 -8.84 18.89
CA LEU A 92 -0.37 -7.88 19.97
C LEU A 92 -1.28 -6.74 19.55
N GLU A 93 -1.01 -6.11 18.40
CA GLU A 93 -1.79 -4.97 17.90
C GLU A 93 -3.22 -5.38 17.55
N THR A 94 -3.38 -6.51 16.84
CA THR A 94 -4.72 -7.01 16.47
C THR A 94 -5.52 -7.39 17.72
N ALA A 95 -4.90 -8.05 18.70
CA ALA A 95 -5.56 -8.40 19.96
C ALA A 95 -5.94 -7.15 20.76
N LEU A 96 -5.11 -6.11 20.76
CA LEU A 96 -5.36 -4.85 21.45
C LEU A 96 -6.53 -4.08 20.83
N GLY A 97 -6.57 -3.98 19.50
CA GLY A 97 -7.68 -3.35 18.76
C GLY A 97 -9.00 -4.09 19.00
N GLN A 98 -8.98 -5.43 18.98
CA GLN A 98 -10.16 -6.24 19.28
C GLN A 98 -10.62 -6.11 20.74
N PHE A 99 -9.69 -6.10 21.70
CA PHE A 99 -10.01 -6.01 23.12
C PHE A 99 -10.59 -4.64 23.50
N THR A 100 -9.99 -3.57 23.00
CA THR A 100 -10.44 -2.20 23.32
C THR A 100 -11.65 -1.79 22.49
N SER A 101 -11.78 -2.29 21.25
CA SER A 101 -12.83 -1.92 20.29
C SER A 101 -12.92 -0.41 20.00
N GLU A 102 -11.84 0.32 20.23
CA GLU A 102 -11.71 1.76 20.04
C GLU A 102 -10.73 2.08 18.90
N GLY A 103 -10.62 3.35 18.51
CA GLY A 103 -9.56 3.81 17.59
C GLY A 103 -8.19 3.92 18.28
N GLY A 104 -7.12 4.05 17.49
CA GLY A 104 -5.74 4.06 17.99
C GLY A 104 -5.44 5.10 19.09
N ILE A 105 -5.97 6.32 19.00
CA ILE A 105 -5.77 7.36 20.02
C ILE A 105 -6.47 6.98 21.34
N THR A 106 -7.76 6.66 21.27
CA THR A 106 -8.58 6.32 22.43
C THR A 106 -8.11 5.03 23.10
N CYS A 107 -7.56 4.09 22.33
CA CYS A 107 -6.95 2.86 22.82
C CYS A 107 -5.79 3.17 23.79
N TRP A 108 -4.84 4.02 23.39
CA TRP A 108 -3.72 4.42 24.26
C TRP A 108 -4.18 5.18 25.49
N MET A 109 -5.18 6.05 25.37
CA MET A 109 -5.75 6.79 26.50
C MET A 109 -6.33 5.86 27.58
N LYS A 110 -6.97 4.73 27.18
CA LYS A 110 -7.54 3.75 28.12
C LYS A 110 -6.50 2.84 28.77
N ILE A 111 -5.44 2.47 28.04
CA ILE A 111 -4.43 1.52 28.54
C ILE A 111 -3.41 2.25 29.42
N CYS A 112 -2.82 3.32 28.90
CA CYS A 112 -1.73 4.06 29.53
C CYS A 112 -1.77 5.52 29.02
N PRO A 113 -2.43 6.44 29.75
CA PRO A 113 -2.58 7.83 29.29
C PRO A 113 -1.24 8.56 29.12
N LEU A 114 -0.18 8.11 29.79
CA LEU A 114 1.18 8.63 29.56
C LEU A 114 1.67 8.44 28.12
N PHE A 115 1.19 7.40 27.43
CA PHE A 115 1.56 7.06 26.07
C PHE A 115 0.51 7.50 25.03
N GLU A 116 -0.39 8.42 25.39
CA GLU A 116 -1.38 8.99 24.46
C GLU A 116 -0.74 9.61 23.21
N GLY A 117 0.46 10.20 23.36
CA GLY A 117 1.23 10.77 22.25
C GLY A 117 1.58 9.76 21.15
N ILE A 118 1.65 8.46 21.45
CA ILE A 118 1.86 7.42 20.45
C ILE A 118 0.71 7.40 19.46
N GLY A 119 -0.55 7.49 19.93
CA GLY A 119 -1.72 7.49 19.06
C GLY A 119 -1.79 8.69 18.12
N TYR A 120 -1.38 9.88 18.57
CA TYR A 120 -1.30 11.05 17.69
C TYR A 120 -0.14 10.93 16.69
N ALA A 121 1.02 10.42 17.13
CA ALA A 121 2.16 10.23 16.27
C ALA A 121 1.85 9.26 15.12
N THR A 122 1.14 8.16 15.38
CA THR A 122 0.76 7.20 14.33
C THR A 122 -0.21 7.82 13.33
N GLN A 123 -1.20 8.60 13.78
CA GLN A 123 -2.11 9.30 12.86
C GLN A 123 -1.41 10.33 11.96
N VAL A 124 -0.41 11.05 12.49
CA VAL A 124 0.39 11.99 11.70
C VAL A 124 1.23 11.24 10.66
N ILE A 125 1.84 10.12 11.03
CA ILE A 125 2.59 9.26 10.10
C ILE A 125 1.66 8.79 8.98
N GLU A 126 0.49 8.24 9.31
CA GLU A 126 -0.49 7.79 8.31
C GLU A 126 -0.97 8.89 7.37
N ALA A 127 -1.17 10.10 7.89
CA ALA A 127 -1.54 11.25 7.06
C ALA A 127 -0.44 11.57 6.03
N TYR A 128 0.83 11.58 6.44
CA TYR A 128 1.95 11.75 5.50
C TYR A 128 2.06 10.58 4.52
N LEU A 129 1.84 9.34 5.00
CA LEU A 129 1.90 8.17 4.12
C LEU A 129 0.84 8.25 3.02
N ASN A 130 -0.39 8.63 3.37
CA ASN A 130 -1.48 8.81 2.41
C ASN A 130 -1.15 9.85 1.33
N VAL A 131 -0.58 11.00 1.72
CA VAL A 131 -0.24 12.10 0.79
C VAL A 131 0.73 11.65 -0.31
N TYR A 132 1.71 10.80 -0.01
CA TYR A 132 2.64 10.33 -1.06
C TYR A 132 2.13 9.09 -1.79
N TYR A 133 1.45 8.16 -1.12
CA TYR A 133 0.96 6.94 -1.76
C TYR A 133 -0.12 7.23 -2.81
N ILE A 134 -0.97 8.23 -2.57
CA ILE A 134 -1.99 8.62 -3.56
C ILE A 134 -1.37 9.17 -4.85
N VAL A 135 -0.19 9.81 -4.76
CA VAL A 135 0.56 10.27 -5.95
C VAL A 135 1.11 9.09 -6.75
N ILE A 136 1.62 8.05 -6.07
CA ILE A 136 2.05 6.81 -6.74
C ILE A 136 0.87 6.14 -7.45
N LEU A 137 -0.30 6.12 -6.83
CA LEU A 137 -1.52 5.60 -7.47
C LEU A 137 -1.91 6.42 -8.71
N ALA A 138 -1.76 7.75 -8.66
CA ALA A 138 -1.99 8.61 -9.82
C ALA A 138 -1.04 8.30 -10.98
N TRP A 139 0.25 8.00 -10.71
CA TRP A 139 1.18 7.54 -11.74
C TRP A 139 0.75 6.20 -12.34
N ALA A 140 0.32 5.24 -11.51
CA ALA A 140 -0.15 3.95 -12.01
C ALA A 140 -1.39 4.10 -12.92
N ILE A 141 -2.34 4.96 -12.54
CA ILE A 141 -3.52 5.30 -13.36
C ILE A 141 -3.10 5.96 -14.68
N PHE A 142 -2.14 6.88 -14.63
CA PHE A 142 -1.60 7.51 -15.85
C PHE A 142 -1.01 6.46 -16.80
N TYR A 143 -0.16 5.55 -16.28
CA TYR A 143 0.39 4.45 -17.08
C TYR A 143 -0.69 3.51 -17.62
N LEU A 144 -1.72 3.21 -16.82
CA LEU A 144 -2.85 2.39 -17.25
C LEU A 144 -3.56 2.99 -18.47
N PHE A 145 -3.82 4.30 -18.46
CA PHE A 145 -4.43 4.97 -19.61
C PHE A 145 -3.53 4.95 -20.85
N GLN A 146 -2.21 5.03 -20.66
CA GLN A 146 -1.23 4.97 -21.74
C GLN A 146 -1.05 3.57 -22.33
N CYS A 147 -1.57 2.52 -21.68
CA CYS A 147 -1.58 1.16 -22.23
C CYS A 147 -2.68 0.93 -23.27
N PHE A 148 -3.64 1.84 -23.43
CA PHE A 148 -4.72 1.72 -24.43
C PHE A 148 -4.31 2.22 -25.83
N THR A 149 -3.03 2.11 -26.17
CA THR A 149 -2.48 2.44 -27.50
C THR A 149 -1.96 1.17 -28.18
N THR A 150 -1.90 1.18 -29.51
CA THR A 150 -1.40 0.03 -30.30
C THR A 150 0.07 -0.23 -30.06
N GLU A 151 0.87 0.85 -30.01
CA GLU A 151 2.27 0.81 -29.63
C GLU A 151 2.44 1.53 -28.30
N LEU A 152 3.22 0.95 -27.39
CA LEU A 152 3.41 1.53 -26.06
C LEU A 152 4.30 2.78 -26.17
N PRO A 153 3.95 3.91 -25.51
CA PRO A 153 4.71 5.17 -25.64
C PRO A 153 6.17 5.14 -25.14
N TRP A 154 6.55 4.09 -24.42
CA TRP A 154 7.91 3.85 -23.92
C TRP A 154 8.63 2.70 -24.64
N ALA A 155 8.03 2.15 -25.71
CA ALA A 155 8.64 1.08 -26.50
C ALA A 155 9.73 1.59 -27.45
N GLY A 156 9.63 2.83 -27.95
CA GLY A 156 10.55 3.36 -28.95
C GLY A 156 10.98 4.81 -28.70
N CYS A 157 11.99 5.24 -29.45
CA CYS A 157 12.50 6.61 -29.49
C CYS A 157 11.95 7.32 -30.72
N GLY A 158 10.85 8.06 -30.58
CA GLY A 158 10.19 8.72 -31.72
C GLY A 158 9.15 9.76 -31.34
N HIS A 159 9.11 10.15 -30.06
CA HIS A 159 8.11 11.06 -29.53
C HIS A 159 8.71 12.44 -29.23
N TYR A 160 7.84 13.46 -29.12
CA TYR A 160 8.27 14.85 -28.91
C TYR A 160 9.00 15.11 -27.58
N TRP A 161 8.94 14.16 -26.65
CA TRP A 161 9.64 14.23 -25.36
C TRP A 161 11.02 13.56 -25.38
N ASN A 162 11.33 12.82 -26.43
CA ASN A 162 12.61 12.12 -26.55
C ASN A 162 13.74 13.07 -26.96
N THR A 163 14.95 12.77 -26.51
CA THR A 163 16.15 13.47 -26.96
C THR A 163 16.90 12.70 -28.05
N GLU A 164 17.87 13.36 -28.68
CA GLU A 164 18.80 12.74 -29.62
C GLU A 164 19.65 11.61 -28.98
N TYR A 165 19.70 11.55 -27.64
CA TYR A 165 20.44 10.54 -26.88
C TYR A 165 19.60 9.29 -26.56
N CYS A 166 18.33 9.26 -26.95
CA CYS A 166 17.44 8.12 -26.77
C CYS A 166 17.85 6.97 -27.67
N VAL A 167 18.07 5.78 -27.10
CA VAL A 167 18.41 4.58 -27.86
C VAL A 167 17.49 3.42 -27.53
N ASP A 168 16.91 2.84 -28.57
CA ASP A 168 16.14 1.61 -28.52
C ASP A 168 17.06 0.41 -28.72
N TYR A 169 17.26 -0.36 -27.65
CA TYR A 169 18.12 -1.56 -27.63
C TYR A 169 17.53 -2.75 -28.40
N TYR A 170 16.25 -2.73 -28.74
CA TYR A 170 15.56 -3.81 -29.44
C TYR A 170 15.35 -3.53 -30.94
N GLY A 171 15.67 -2.32 -31.40
CA GLY A 171 15.59 -1.93 -32.81
C GLY A 171 16.77 -2.43 -33.66
N GLU A 172 16.56 -2.53 -34.97
CA GLU A 172 17.51 -3.12 -35.95
C GLU A 172 18.89 -2.40 -36.06
N ASN A 173 19.08 -1.26 -35.39
CA ASN A 173 20.32 -0.45 -35.40
C ASN A 173 21.18 -0.59 -34.12
N ALA A 174 20.98 -1.63 -33.31
CA ALA A 174 21.70 -1.82 -32.05
C ALA A 174 23.22 -2.12 -32.19
N THR A 175 23.73 -2.30 -33.41
CA THR A 175 25.10 -2.77 -33.68
C THR A 175 26.15 -1.66 -33.75
N ASN A 176 25.75 -0.38 -33.85
CA ASN A 176 26.66 0.79 -33.91
C ASN A 176 26.47 1.74 -32.72
N ILE A 177 26.12 1.20 -31.55
CA ILE A 177 26.05 1.99 -30.32
C ILE A 177 27.47 2.15 -29.79
N THR A 178 28.10 3.30 -30.09
CA THR A 178 29.25 3.75 -29.31
C THR A 178 28.78 3.98 -27.87
N ASN A 179 29.46 3.39 -26.89
CA ASN A 179 29.18 3.54 -25.47
C ASN A 179 29.41 5.00 -25.03
N ASN A 180 28.48 5.89 -25.38
CA ASN A 180 28.42 7.23 -24.85
C ASN A 180 27.76 7.14 -23.46
N PRO A 181 28.40 7.60 -22.38
CA PRO A 181 27.80 7.57 -21.04
C PRO A 181 26.49 8.38 -20.93
N ASN A 182 26.19 9.24 -21.90
CA ASN A 182 24.99 10.09 -21.90
C ASN A 182 23.76 9.45 -22.56
N MET A 183 23.83 8.18 -22.95
CA MET A 183 22.75 7.48 -23.64
C MET A 183 21.64 7.06 -22.66
N SER A 184 20.38 7.26 -23.05
CA SER A 184 19.20 7.00 -22.24
C SER A 184 18.27 6.00 -22.94
N SER A 185 17.55 5.18 -22.16
CA SER A 185 16.53 4.29 -22.72
C SER A 185 15.19 5.03 -22.91
N PRO A 186 14.35 4.63 -23.88
CA PRO A 186 13.05 5.25 -24.11
C PRO A 186 12.14 5.20 -22.87
N VAL A 187 12.30 4.17 -22.02
CA VAL A 187 11.57 4.03 -20.76
C VAL A 187 11.98 5.10 -19.74
N ILE A 188 13.28 5.37 -19.60
CA ILE A 188 13.79 6.39 -18.67
C ILE A 188 13.34 7.78 -19.15
N GLU A 189 13.49 8.07 -20.45
CA GLU A 189 13.07 9.36 -20.98
C GLU A 189 11.56 9.57 -20.89
N PHE A 190 10.77 8.52 -21.12
CA PHE A 190 9.33 8.59 -20.92
C PHE A 190 9.00 8.94 -19.47
N TRP A 191 9.64 8.27 -18.50
CA TRP A 191 9.42 8.56 -17.07
C TRP A 191 9.85 9.99 -16.69
N GLU A 192 11.09 10.37 -16.99
CA GLU A 192 11.69 11.63 -16.52
C GLU A 192 11.13 12.84 -17.26
N ARG A 193 10.98 12.76 -18.59
CA ARG A 193 10.60 13.90 -19.43
C ARG A 193 9.10 13.92 -19.71
N ARG A 194 8.47 12.77 -19.94
CA ARG A 194 7.04 12.69 -20.30
C ARG A 194 6.11 12.41 -19.14
N VAL A 195 6.47 11.70 -18.06
CA VAL A 195 5.57 11.45 -16.92
C VAL A 195 5.80 12.42 -15.78
N LEU A 196 7.05 12.59 -15.35
CA LEU A 196 7.39 13.52 -14.27
C LEU A 196 7.60 14.93 -14.79
N LYS A 197 8.30 15.08 -15.93
CA LYS A 197 8.87 16.36 -16.37
C LYS A 197 9.73 16.96 -15.24
N ILE A 198 10.74 16.20 -14.85
CA ILE A 198 11.63 16.53 -13.73
C ILE A 198 12.26 17.92 -13.95
N SER A 199 12.25 18.74 -12.91
CA SER A 199 12.89 20.06 -12.92
C SER A 199 14.37 19.95 -12.56
N ASP A 200 15.11 21.03 -12.81
CA ASP A 200 16.57 21.08 -12.57
C ASP A 200 16.94 21.00 -11.07
N GLY A 201 15.98 21.22 -10.16
CA GLY A 201 16.19 21.10 -8.73
C GLY A 201 14.92 21.31 -7.88
N ILE A 202 15.01 20.99 -6.59
CA ILE A 202 13.90 21.09 -5.61
C ILE A 202 13.45 22.55 -5.43
N GLU A 203 14.38 23.50 -5.59
CA GLU A 203 14.10 24.94 -5.49
C GLU A 203 13.19 25.45 -6.62
N HIS A 204 13.19 24.75 -7.76
CA HIS A 204 12.39 25.09 -8.93
C HIS A 204 11.33 24.01 -9.16
N MET A 205 10.19 24.10 -8.47
CA MET A 205 9.11 23.10 -8.58
C MET A 205 8.38 23.10 -9.94
N GLY A 206 8.67 24.07 -10.82
CA GLY A 206 8.05 24.15 -12.15
C GLY A 206 6.53 24.38 -12.08
N GLY A 207 5.80 23.89 -13.09
CA GLY A 207 4.34 24.01 -13.19
C GLY A 207 3.63 22.69 -12.91
N VAL A 208 2.37 22.77 -12.45
CA VAL A 208 1.54 21.57 -12.22
C VAL A 208 1.18 20.91 -13.54
N ARG A 209 1.40 19.59 -13.60
CA ARG A 209 1.03 18.78 -14.75
C ARG A 209 -0.45 18.39 -14.71
N TRP A 210 -1.26 19.06 -15.53
CA TRP A 210 -2.71 18.87 -15.54
C TRP A 210 -3.16 17.42 -15.76
N GLU A 211 -2.50 16.65 -16.63
CA GLU A 211 -2.84 15.23 -16.83
C GLU A 211 -2.66 14.40 -15.56
N LEU A 212 -1.57 14.62 -14.82
CA LEU A 212 -1.33 13.95 -13.54
C LEU A 212 -2.27 14.47 -12.46
N ALA A 213 -2.57 15.77 -12.45
CA ALA A 213 -3.55 16.35 -11.53
C ALA A 213 -4.95 15.76 -11.73
N MET A 214 -5.35 15.51 -12.99
CA MET A 214 -6.60 14.80 -13.31
C MET A 214 -6.56 13.34 -12.85
N CYS A 215 -5.45 12.62 -13.08
CA CYS A 215 -5.28 11.25 -12.58
C CYS A 215 -5.32 11.19 -11.05
N LEU A 216 -4.76 12.20 -10.37
CA LEU A 216 -4.79 12.32 -8.91
C LEU A 216 -6.21 12.60 -8.40
N ALA A 217 -6.94 13.51 -9.03
CA ALA A 217 -8.35 13.76 -8.70
C ALA A 217 -9.21 12.50 -8.90
N PHE A 218 -8.95 11.75 -9.98
CA PHE A 218 -9.61 10.48 -10.24
C PHE A 218 -9.26 9.40 -9.21
N ALA A 219 -8.01 9.33 -8.76
CA ALA A 219 -7.58 8.42 -7.68
C ALA A 219 -8.34 8.71 -6.38
N TRP A 220 -8.42 9.99 -5.98
CA TRP A 220 -9.19 10.41 -4.80
C TRP A 220 -10.68 10.08 -4.93
N PHE A 221 -11.26 10.29 -6.11
CA PHE A 221 -12.64 9.93 -6.40
C PHE A 221 -12.87 8.43 -6.17
N ILE A 222 -12.02 7.55 -6.72
CA ILE A 222 -12.11 6.10 -6.52
C ILE A 222 -11.99 5.75 -5.03
N CYS A 223 -10.96 6.26 -4.34
CA CYS A 223 -10.74 5.99 -2.92
C CYS A 223 -11.94 6.42 -2.05
N TYR A 224 -12.55 7.57 -2.36
CA TYR A 224 -13.75 8.03 -1.67
C TYR A 224 -14.90 7.04 -1.80
N PHE A 225 -15.19 6.53 -3.00
CA PHE A 225 -16.26 5.55 -3.20
C PHE A 225 -15.96 4.20 -2.54
N CYS A 226 -14.69 3.79 -2.49
CA CYS A 226 -14.30 2.58 -1.79
C CYS A 226 -14.62 2.66 -0.28
N ILE A 227 -14.45 3.84 0.33
CA ILE A 227 -14.51 4.03 1.79
C ILE A 227 -15.85 4.64 2.26
N TRP A 228 -16.64 5.31 1.40
CA TRP A 228 -17.85 6.07 1.77
C TRP A 228 -18.68 5.39 2.85
N LYS A 229 -19.12 4.13 2.65
CA LYS A 229 -20.03 3.43 3.59
C LYS A 229 -19.28 2.67 4.69
N GLY A 230 -18.03 3.04 4.96
CA GLY A 230 -17.16 2.42 5.94
C GLY A 230 -16.86 0.94 5.62
N PRO A 231 -16.67 0.10 6.65
CA PRO A 231 -16.26 -1.30 6.51
C PRO A 231 -17.17 -2.13 5.60
N LYS A 232 -18.47 -1.80 5.49
CA LYS A 232 -19.42 -2.52 4.63
C LYS A 232 -19.16 -2.32 3.13
N SER A 233 -18.61 -1.16 2.74
CA SER A 233 -18.17 -0.91 1.36
C SER A 233 -16.76 -1.45 1.14
N THR A 234 -15.84 -1.09 2.03
CA THR A 234 -14.43 -1.50 1.97
C THR A 234 -14.29 -3.02 1.90
N GLY A 235 -15.03 -3.77 2.71
CA GLY A 235 -14.98 -5.24 2.70
C GLY A 235 -15.38 -5.87 1.37
N LYS A 236 -16.31 -5.26 0.62
CA LYS A 236 -16.70 -5.74 -0.71
C LYS A 236 -15.63 -5.42 -1.76
N VAL A 237 -15.06 -4.23 -1.71
CA VAL A 237 -14.01 -3.79 -2.64
C VAL A 237 -12.73 -4.62 -2.44
N VAL A 238 -12.40 -4.94 -1.18
CA VAL A 238 -11.24 -5.73 -0.79
C VAL A 238 -11.20 -7.12 -1.42
N TYR A 239 -12.36 -7.75 -1.69
CA TYR A 239 -12.37 -9.03 -2.41
C TYR A 239 -11.68 -8.94 -3.76
N VAL A 240 -11.78 -7.81 -4.45
CA VAL A 240 -11.12 -7.61 -5.74
C VAL A 240 -9.71 -7.06 -5.51
N THR A 241 -9.55 -6.01 -4.71
CA THR A 241 -8.26 -5.32 -4.59
C THR A 241 -7.19 -6.15 -3.88
N ALA A 242 -7.56 -7.05 -2.97
CA ALA A 242 -6.60 -7.94 -2.30
C ALA A 242 -6.30 -9.20 -3.12
N THR A 243 -7.25 -9.72 -3.90
CA THR A 243 -7.05 -10.98 -4.66
C THR A 243 -6.42 -10.77 -6.04
N PHE A 244 -6.78 -9.69 -6.73
CA PHE A 244 -6.30 -9.40 -8.08
C PHE A 244 -4.76 -9.33 -8.19
N PRO A 245 -4.02 -8.70 -7.25
CA PRO A 245 -2.56 -8.70 -7.28
C PRO A 245 -1.95 -10.10 -7.26
N TYR A 246 -2.52 -11.06 -6.53
CA TYR A 246 -2.01 -12.43 -6.52
C TYR A 246 -2.19 -13.14 -7.86
N VAL A 247 -3.36 -12.97 -8.48
CA VAL A 247 -3.63 -13.54 -9.82
C VAL A 247 -2.66 -12.93 -10.83
N MET A 248 -2.48 -11.61 -10.81
CA MET A 248 -1.52 -10.91 -11.65
C MET A 248 -0.08 -11.39 -11.43
N LEU A 249 0.36 -11.50 -10.18
CA LEU A 249 1.70 -11.99 -9.84
C LEU A 249 1.91 -13.44 -10.31
N LEU A 250 0.89 -14.29 -10.21
CA LEU A 250 0.96 -15.66 -10.72
C LEU A 250 1.12 -15.70 -12.25
N VAL A 251 0.36 -14.88 -12.98
CA VAL A 251 0.48 -14.77 -14.44
C VAL A 251 1.86 -14.24 -14.83
N LEU A 252 2.34 -13.20 -14.15
CA LEU A 252 3.68 -12.64 -14.37
C LEU A 252 4.78 -13.64 -14.01
N LEU A 253 4.60 -14.46 -12.98
CA LEU A 253 5.53 -15.53 -12.62
C LEU A 253 5.62 -16.58 -13.72
N ILE A 254 4.47 -17.10 -14.18
CA ILE A 254 4.42 -18.09 -15.28
C ILE A 254 5.08 -17.51 -16.52
N ARG A 255 4.73 -16.27 -16.89
CA ARG A 255 5.35 -15.62 -18.05
C ARG A 255 6.86 -15.44 -17.83
N GLY A 256 7.26 -14.96 -16.66
CA GLY A 256 8.65 -14.73 -16.24
C GLY A 256 9.52 -15.97 -16.40
N VAL A 257 9.08 -17.13 -15.91
CA VAL A 257 9.86 -18.38 -15.99
C VAL A 257 9.90 -18.98 -17.40
N THR A 258 8.97 -18.59 -18.30
CA THR A 258 8.99 -19.04 -19.71
C THR A 258 9.91 -18.22 -20.61
N LEU A 259 10.45 -17.09 -20.14
CA LEU A 259 11.38 -16.27 -20.93
C LEU A 259 12.79 -16.90 -20.98
N PRO A 260 13.50 -16.75 -22.10
CA PRO A 260 14.89 -17.22 -22.20
C PRO A 260 15.77 -16.46 -21.21
N GLY A 261 16.67 -17.17 -20.52
CA GLY A 261 17.57 -16.57 -19.52
C GLY A 261 16.94 -16.32 -18.14
N ALA A 262 15.68 -16.71 -17.90
CA ALA A 262 15.02 -16.55 -16.60
C ALA A 262 15.78 -17.26 -15.46
N PHE A 263 16.39 -18.41 -15.75
CA PHE A 263 17.15 -19.18 -14.76
C PHE A 263 18.38 -18.42 -14.25
N ASP A 264 19.06 -17.65 -15.10
CA ASP A 264 20.23 -16.87 -14.70
C ASP A 264 19.85 -15.76 -13.71
N GLY A 265 18.72 -15.09 -13.94
CA GLY A 265 18.19 -14.09 -13.01
C GLY A 265 17.82 -14.69 -11.64
N ILE A 266 17.16 -15.86 -11.63
CA ILE A 266 16.81 -16.57 -10.38
C ILE A 266 18.06 -17.02 -9.64
N LYS A 267 19.03 -17.59 -10.36
CA LYS A 267 20.30 -18.02 -9.77
C LYS A 267 21.04 -16.84 -9.16
N PHE A 268 21.09 -15.71 -9.86
CA PHE A 268 21.74 -14.50 -9.38
C PHE A 268 21.05 -13.89 -8.16
N TYR A 269 19.71 -13.93 -8.12
CA TYR A 269 18.92 -13.47 -6.98
C TYR A 269 19.10 -14.34 -5.73
N LEU A 270 19.15 -15.67 -5.90
CA LEU A 270 19.23 -16.63 -4.79
C LEU A 270 20.65 -17.04 -4.39
N TYR A 271 21.68 -16.61 -5.12
CA TYR A 271 23.07 -16.97 -4.80
C TYR A 271 23.43 -16.43 -3.40
N PRO A 272 23.81 -17.28 -2.44
CA PRO A 272 24.06 -16.85 -1.07
C PRO A 272 25.47 -16.27 -0.94
N ASP A 273 25.57 -14.97 -0.67
CA ASP A 273 26.83 -14.31 -0.34
C ASP A 273 26.90 -14.02 1.17
N ILE A 274 27.55 -14.93 1.91
CA ILE A 274 27.66 -14.86 3.37
C ILE A 274 28.57 -13.71 3.82
N SER A 275 29.50 -13.28 2.97
CA SER A 275 30.43 -12.19 3.30
C SER A 275 29.68 -10.89 3.56
N ARG A 276 28.61 -10.66 2.79
CA ARG A 276 27.73 -9.49 2.95
C ARG A 276 27.11 -9.47 4.33
N LEU A 277 26.57 -10.56 4.86
CA LEU A 277 25.87 -10.60 6.16
C LEU A 277 26.65 -10.03 7.36
N SER A 278 27.99 -10.01 7.30
CA SER A 278 28.88 -9.50 8.35
C SER A 278 29.13 -7.99 8.29
N ASP A 279 28.69 -7.29 7.23
CA ASP A 279 28.96 -5.87 7.06
C ASP A 279 28.21 -4.99 8.09
N PRO A 280 28.89 -4.05 8.78
CA PRO A 280 28.27 -3.17 9.78
C PRO A 280 27.14 -2.27 9.24
N GLN A 281 27.22 -1.87 7.97
CA GLN A 281 26.18 -1.09 7.28
C GLN A 281 24.84 -1.85 7.25
N LEU A 282 24.89 -3.18 7.09
CA LEU A 282 23.70 -4.03 7.08
C LEU A 282 23.10 -4.23 8.46
N LYS A 283 23.87 -4.07 9.54
CA LYS A 283 23.35 -4.10 10.91
C LYS A 283 22.38 -2.93 11.14
N LYS A 284 22.68 -1.77 10.56
CA LYS A 284 21.85 -0.55 10.67
C LYS A 284 20.56 -0.65 9.84
N GLU A 285 20.65 -1.15 8.61
CA GLU A 285 19.46 -1.42 7.76
C GLU A 285 18.60 -2.59 8.28
N ARG A 286 19.19 -3.53 9.03
CA ARG A 286 18.50 -4.65 9.69
C ARG A 286 17.73 -4.23 10.95
N HIS A 287 18.25 -3.23 11.69
CA HIS A 287 17.62 -2.76 12.93
C HIS A 287 16.52 -1.70 12.74
N MET A 288 16.50 -0.95 11.63
CA MET A 288 15.73 0.31 11.59
C MET A 288 14.58 0.42 10.57
N GLY A 289 14.12 -0.65 9.92
CA GLY A 289 12.82 -0.57 9.20
C GLY A 289 12.67 -1.37 7.90
N ASN A 290 13.03 -2.65 7.89
CA ASN A 290 12.94 -3.47 6.67
C ASN A 290 12.10 -4.75 6.81
N CYS A 291 11.38 -4.95 7.92
CA CYS A 291 10.19 -5.81 7.82
C CYS A 291 9.04 -4.89 7.40
N PRO A 292 8.49 -5.01 6.17
CA PRO A 292 7.29 -4.26 5.80
C PRO A 292 6.16 -4.52 6.80
N LEU A 293 6.13 -5.70 7.43
CA LEU A 293 5.26 -5.98 8.57
C LEU A 293 5.51 -5.05 9.77
N THR A 294 6.74 -4.69 10.16
CA THR A 294 6.96 -3.77 11.31
C THR A 294 6.70 -2.31 10.97
N CYS A 295 6.68 -1.91 9.69
CA CYS A 295 6.25 -0.56 9.33
C CYS A 295 4.72 -0.42 9.32
N LEU A 296 4.00 -1.50 8.99
CA LEU A 296 2.53 -1.54 9.01
C LEU A 296 1.98 -1.87 10.40
N CYS A 297 2.74 -2.63 11.18
CA CYS A 297 2.41 -3.01 12.55
C CYS A 297 2.86 -1.90 13.52
N GLY A 298 1.90 -1.18 14.08
CA GLY A 298 2.11 0.02 14.89
C GLY A 298 1.42 1.25 14.33
N THR A 299 0.69 1.15 13.22
CA THR A 299 -0.04 2.26 12.59
C THR A 299 -1.40 2.53 13.26
N GLY A 300 -1.91 1.58 14.06
CA GLY A 300 -3.18 1.72 14.76
C GLY A 300 -4.40 1.66 13.85
N LEU A 301 -4.26 1.04 12.67
CA LEU A 301 -5.30 0.83 11.66
C LEU A 301 -6.16 -0.45 11.91
N PHE A 302 -5.86 -1.23 12.94
CA PHE A 302 -6.56 -2.47 13.31
C PHE A 302 -7.63 -2.28 14.39
#